data_AF-A0A7K2QLB1-F1
#
_entry.id   AF-A0A7K2QLB1-F1
#
_cell.length_a   1.000
_cell.length_b   1.000
_cell.length_c   1.000
_cell.angle_alpha   90.00
_cell.angle_beta   90.00
_cell.angle_gamma   90.00
#
_symmetry.space_group_name_H-M   'P 1'
#
loop_
_entity.id
_entity.type
_entity.pdbx_description
1 polymer ?
#
loop_
_entity_poly.entity_id
_entity_poly.type
_entity_poly.pdbx_seq_one_letter_code
_entity_poly.pdbx_strand_id
1 'polypeptide(L)'
;RERGPGWLGAFLTEAAERGPAPFLPEAAEEFARLTGVSSTLARLLLAGLPHIDSYEHHFLPAELRTALGVKAAEAKHARSELTSLQIEVRREVVAALLPADPARLWSEGPDVAAAAQVWNARVGRRTPVPEWLLAEATRAAKTGWSTHRALAALLDPAQSRTLGVDVAWEVKGDHVEPAEPATEPFTSTVLTGAVTLTAWLAHRLPAGDPLRAALPPALTAVRQRLAAPELMLSIGHFTHLPEFRKAAGTPTETGEGYERYGAVVMATYDDRPRPAVRTALLDSTGCDPYLPALRGEDQQPSPEETALRAVHDPRLAALLADPGAPAAGAVDKDGTWWPQDPSRSVPELVAEVSEAHGLGADAAAVYLALLAMPDPTDRNVARWTGWKPARLKAARAELGAT
;
A
#
# COMPACT_ATOMS: atom_id res chain seq x y z
N ARG A 1 19.63 -9.27 -23.71
CA ARG A 1 20.38 -8.79 -24.90
C ARG A 1 21.77 -9.40 -24.83
N GLU A 2 22.11 -10.31 -25.73
CA GLU A 2 23.51 -10.74 -25.89
C GLU A 2 24.29 -9.57 -26.47
N ARG A 3 25.33 -9.13 -25.78
CA ARG A 3 26.24 -8.12 -26.31
C ARG A 3 27.24 -8.81 -27.22
N GLY A 4 27.56 -8.19 -28.35
CA GLY A 4 28.49 -8.76 -29.31
C GLY A 4 29.86 -9.06 -28.71
N PRO A 5 30.62 -10.01 -29.30
CA PRO A 5 31.98 -10.30 -28.88
C PRO A 5 32.82 -9.01 -28.94
N GLY A 6 33.51 -8.66 -27.85
CA GLY A 6 34.36 -7.46 -27.75
C GLY A 6 33.74 -6.26 -27.03
N TRP A 7 32.43 -6.26 -26.73
CA TRP A 7 31.79 -5.12 -26.02
C TRP A 7 32.46 -4.79 -24.68
N LEU A 8 32.78 -5.83 -23.88
CA LEU A 8 33.43 -5.64 -22.58
C LEU A 8 34.81 -5.02 -22.72
N GLY A 9 35.59 -5.44 -23.73
CA GLY A 9 36.90 -4.86 -24.02
C GLY A 9 36.78 -3.38 -24.35
N ALA A 10 35.88 -3.02 -25.27
CA ALA A 10 35.61 -1.63 -25.64
C ALA A 10 35.15 -0.78 -24.44
N PHE A 11 34.25 -1.30 -23.61
CA PHE A 11 33.82 -0.61 -22.39
C PHE A 11 34.96 -0.35 -21.40
N LEU A 12 35.83 -1.34 -21.18
CA LEU A 12 36.98 -1.19 -20.29
C LEU A 12 38.00 -0.19 -20.85
N THR A 13 38.18 -0.14 -22.18
CA THR A 13 39.01 0.88 -22.84
C THR A 13 38.44 2.28 -22.60
N GLU A 14 37.17 2.52 -22.89
CA GLU A 14 36.52 3.83 -22.66
C GLU A 14 36.59 4.24 -21.18
N ALA A 15 36.38 3.30 -20.26
CA ALA A 15 36.46 3.56 -18.82
C ALA A 15 37.89 3.90 -18.36
N ALA A 16 38.91 3.24 -18.92
CA ALA A 16 40.31 3.54 -18.60
C ALA A 16 40.73 4.92 -19.14
N GLU A 17 40.22 5.32 -20.31
CA GLU A 17 40.55 6.60 -20.94
C GLU A 17 39.80 7.79 -20.32
N ARG A 18 38.54 7.60 -19.93
CA ARG A 18 37.65 8.69 -19.48
C ARG A 18 37.40 8.73 -17.97
N GLY A 19 37.73 7.66 -17.26
CA GLY A 19 37.42 7.51 -15.83
C GLY A 19 35.93 7.23 -15.57
N PRO A 20 35.44 7.50 -14.34
CA PRO A 20 34.05 7.22 -13.97
C PRO A 20 33.05 7.93 -14.89
N ALA A 21 32.03 7.19 -15.34
CA ALA A 21 30.93 7.79 -16.09
C ALA A 21 30.17 8.83 -15.23
N PRO A 22 29.77 9.97 -15.81
CA PRO A 22 29.05 11.00 -15.07
C PRO A 22 27.66 10.51 -14.64
N PHE A 23 27.21 10.92 -13.46
CA PHE A 23 25.84 10.72 -13.03
C PHE A 23 24.95 11.83 -13.61
N LEU A 24 23.87 11.45 -14.30
CA LEU A 24 22.92 12.36 -14.95
C LEU A 24 21.57 12.30 -14.23
N PRO A 25 21.23 13.30 -13.39
CA PRO A 25 19.95 13.32 -12.67
C PRO A 25 18.71 13.23 -13.59
N GLU A 26 18.77 13.87 -14.76
CA GLU A 26 17.69 13.91 -15.75
C GLU A 26 17.39 12.50 -16.30
N ALA A 27 18.41 11.65 -16.42
CA ALA A 27 18.25 10.26 -16.82
C ALA A 27 17.46 9.46 -15.76
N ALA A 28 17.66 9.77 -14.47
CA ALA A 28 16.92 9.12 -13.38
C ALA A 28 15.47 9.61 -13.34
N GLU A 29 15.24 10.88 -13.60
CA GLU A 29 13.91 11.47 -13.72
C GLU A 29 13.12 10.86 -14.88
N GLU A 30 13.78 10.67 -16.03
CA GLU A 30 13.17 10.00 -17.18
C GLU A 30 12.86 8.52 -16.90
N PHE A 31 13.76 7.80 -16.21
CA PHE A 31 13.50 6.43 -15.79
C PHE A 31 12.29 6.36 -14.85
N ALA A 32 12.21 7.26 -13.87
CA ALA A 32 11.07 7.37 -12.96
C ALA A 32 9.76 7.66 -13.71
N ARG A 33 9.78 8.56 -14.70
CA ARG A 33 8.62 8.89 -15.54
C ARG A 33 8.13 7.69 -16.36
N LEU A 34 9.05 6.92 -16.95
CA LEU A 34 8.73 5.78 -17.82
C LEU A 34 8.23 4.55 -17.05
N THR A 35 8.64 4.39 -15.80
CA THR A 35 8.36 3.19 -14.99
C THR A 35 7.38 3.42 -13.84
N GLY A 36 7.25 4.66 -13.38
CA GLY A 36 6.44 5.05 -12.23
C GLY A 36 7.09 4.82 -10.87
N VAL A 37 8.40 4.50 -10.82
CA VAL A 37 9.13 4.33 -9.56
C VAL A 37 9.44 5.68 -8.90
N SER A 38 9.84 5.65 -7.62
CA SER A 38 10.31 6.85 -6.93
C SER A 38 11.59 7.41 -7.54
N SER A 39 11.79 8.73 -7.44
CA SER A 39 13.00 9.42 -7.91
C SER A 39 14.24 8.83 -7.23
N THR A 40 14.16 8.58 -5.93
CA THR A 40 15.25 7.97 -5.16
C THR A 40 15.58 6.56 -5.64
N LEU A 41 14.59 5.72 -5.94
CA LEU A 41 14.87 4.39 -6.51
C LEU A 41 15.56 4.50 -7.87
N ALA A 42 15.06 5.37 -8.75
CA ALA A 42 15.66 5.58 -10.06
C ALA A 42 17.12 6.04 -9.94
N ARG A 43 17.41 6.99 -9.05
CA ARG A 43 18.77 7.50 -8.79
C ARG A 43 19.71 6.40 -8.30
N LEU A 44 19.27 5.53 -7.38
CA LEU A 44 20.07 4.39 -6.92
C LEU A 44 20.33 3.36 -8.03
N LEU A 45 19.33 3.10 -8.86
CA LEU A 45 19.43 2.15 -9.96
C LEU A 45 20.41 2.66 -11.04
N LEU A 46 20.28 3.92 -11.44
CA LEU A 46 21.17 4.54 -12.43
C LEU A 46 22.59 4.74 -11.93
N ALA A 47 22.78 4.88 -10.62
CA ALA A 47 24.10 4.90 -10.00
C ALA A 47 24.78 3.51 -9.93
N GLY A 48 24.14 2.45 -10.46
CA GLY A 48 24.68 1.10 -10.43
C GLY A 48 24.49 0.37 -9.11
N LEU A 49 23.47 0.74 -8.33
CA LEU A 49 23.11 0.11 -7.05
C LEU A 49 24.24 0.10 -6.00
N PRO A 50 24.85 1.27 -5.69
CA PRO A 50 25.98 1.33 -4.77
C PRO A 50 25.61 0.80 -3.38
N HIS A 51 26.46 -0.09 -2.85
CA HIS A 51 26.32 -0.71 -1.52
C HIS A 51 24.96 -1.39 -1.25
N ILE A 52 24.21 -1.77 -2.29
CA ILE A 52 22.85 -2.29 -2.15
C ILE A 52 22.75 -3.55 -1.27
N ASP A 53 23.82 -4.34 -1.22
CA ASP A 53 23.90 -5.58 -0.45
C ASP A 53 24.52 -5.38 0.96
N SER A 54 24.90 -4.16 1.35
CA SER A 54 25.48 -3.88 2.68
C SER A 54 24.45 -3.97 3.79
N TYR A 55 24.62 -4.78 4.83
CA TYR A 55 23.64 -4.90 5.92
C TYR A 55 23.45 -3.64 6.78
N GLU A 56 24.27 -2.60 6.59
CA GLU A 56 24.23 -1.39 7.40
C GLU A 56 23.00 -0.52 7.14
N HIS A 57 22.50 0.13 8.21
CA HIS A 57 21.42 1.11 8.10
C HIS A 57 21.83 2.36 7.31
N HIS A 58 23.11 2.75 7.36
CA HIS A 58 23.68 3.87 6.62
C HIS A 58 24.50 3.39 5.42
N PHE A 59 23.96 2.46 4.64
CA PHE A 59 24.66 1.82 3.51
C PHE A 59 25.22 2.81 2.47
N LEU A 60 24.68 4.03 2.38
CA LEU A 60 25.23 5.09 1.52
C LEU A 60 25.97 6.13 2.37
N PRO A 61 27.29 6.30 2.14
CA PRO A 61 28.08 7.38 2.70
C PRO A 61 27.46 8.76 2.43
N ALA A 62 27.74 9.74 3.29
CA ALA A 62 27.13 11.07 3.22
C ALA A 62 27.48 11.80 1.91
N GLU A 63 28.72 11.62 1.45
CA GLU A 63 29.25 12.17 0.22
C GLU A 63 28.46 11.63 -0.98
N LEU A 64 28.22 10.31 -1.01
CA LEU A 64 27.47 9.67 -2.09
C LEU A 64 25.99 10.05 -2.07
N ARG A 65 25.37 10.16 -0.89
CA ARG A 65 23.98 10.66 -0.77
C ARG A 65 23.85 12.09 -1.30
N THR A 66 24.84 12.94 -1.01
CA THR A 66 24.88 14.32 -1.50
C THR A 66 25.04 14.36 -3.02
N ALA A 67 25.96 13.56 -3.57
CA ALA A 67 26.20 13.47 -5.01
C ALA A 67 24.95 12.97 -5.78
N LEU A 68 24.21 12.02 -5.21
CA LEU A 68 22.98 11.51 -5.80
C LEU A 68 21.76 12.39 -5.50
N GLY A 69 21.85 13.34 -4.57
CA GLY A 69 20.73 14.18 -4.14
C GLY A 69 19.61 13.40 -3.44
N VAL A 70 19.94 12.36 -2.65
CA VAL A 70 18.97 11.49 -1.97
C VAL A 70 19.04 11.62 -0.45
N LYS A 71 17.90 11.57 0.24
CA LYS A 71 17.89 11.54 1.72
C LYS A 71 18.05 10.12 2.24
N ALA A 72 18.63 9.99 3.44
CA ALA A 72 18.91 8.68 4.04
C ALA A 72 17.65 7.82 4.23
N ALA A 73 16.53 8.42 4.66
CA ALA A 73 15.28 7.69 4.85
C ALA A 73 14.66 7.20 3.53
N GLU A 74 14.65 8.05 2.50
CA GLU A 74 14.17 7.72 1.16
C GLU A 74 15.05 6.62 0.53
N ALA A 75 16.38 6.73 0.67
CA ALA A 75 17.32 5.74 0.16
C ALA A 75 17.17 4.37 0.83
N LYS A 76 16.91 4.33 2.15
CA LYS A 76 16.61 3.07 2.87
C LYS A 76 15.36 2.38 2.31
N HIS A 77 14.32 3.16 2.01
CA HIS A 77 13.07 2.65 1.47
C HIS A 77 13.23 2.12 0.04
N ALA A 78 13.87 2.90 -0.82
CA ALA A 78 14.20 2.50 -2.19
C ALA A 78 15.09 1.25 -2.23
N ARG A 79 16.05 1.14 -1.31
CA ARG A 79 16.87 -0.06 -1.16
C ARG A 79 16.03 -1.28 -0.79
N SER A 80 15.18 -1.18 0.22
CA SER A 80 14.30 -2.29 0.65
C SER A 80 13.49 -2.82 -0.54
N GLU A 81 12.95 -1.92 -1.35
CA GLU A 81 12.23 -2.25 -2.57
C GLU A 81 13.12 -2.98 -3.59
N LEU A 82 14.27 -2.41 -3.93
CA LEU A 82 15.22 -3.00 -4.88
C LEU A 82 15.68 -4.39 -4.41
N THR A 83 15.96 -4.57 -3.13
CA THR A 83 16.39 -5.87 -2.57
C THR A 83 15.28 -6.91 -2.51
N SER A 84 14.01 -6.49 -2.60
CA SER A 84 12.87 -7.42 -2.71
C SER A 84 12.71 -8.01 -4.10
N LEU A 85 13.42 -7.46 -5.10
CA LEU A 85 13.48 -7.99 -6.46
C LEU A 85 14.53 -9.11 -6.55
N GLN A 86 14.26 -10.08 -7.42
CA GLN A 86 15.24 -11.09 -7.80
C GLN A 86 16.52 -10.42 -8.33
N ILE A 87 17.67 -10.98 -7.97
CA ILE A 87 18.97 -10.39 -8.31
C ILE A 87 19.17 -10.30 -9.84
N GLU A 88 18.60 -11.24 -10.58
CA GLU A 88 18.58 -11.28 -12.04
C GLU A 88 17.86 -10.06 -12.62
N VAL A 89 16.73 -9.67 -12.03
CA VAL A 89 15.98 -8.47 -12.48
C VAL A 89 16.83 -7.22 -12.28
N ARG A 90 17.43 -7.05 -11.09
CA ARG A 90 18.33 -5.91 -10.82
C ARG A 90 19.49 -5.85 -11.83
N ARG A 91 20.13 -6.99 -12.08
CA ARG A 91 21.26 -7.13 -13.02
C ARG A 91 20.84 -6.81 -14.45
N GLU A 92 19.70 -7.32 -14.90
CA GLU A 92 19.21 -7.08 -16.26
C GLU A 92 18.86 -5.61 -16.50
N VAL A 93 18.22 -4.94 -15.53
CA VAL A 93 17.90 -3.51 -15.67
C VAL A 93 19.19 -2.68 -15.69
N VAL A 94 20.14 -2.95 -14.78
CA VAL A 94 21.45 -2.25 -14.78
C VAL A 94 22.22 -2.54 -16.07
N ALA A 95 22.20 -3.77 -16.57
CA ALA A 95 22.81 -4.10 -17.86
C ALA A 95 22.13 -3.36 -19.02
N ALA A 96 20.81 -3.16 -18.97
CA ALA A 96 20.09 -2.45 -20.01
C ALA A 96 20.41 -0.95 -20.05
N LEU A 97 20.92 -0.36 -18.95
CA LEU A 97 21.40 1.04 -18.94
C LEU A 97 22.68 1.25 -19.76
N LEU A 98 23.46 0.21 -20.02
CA LEU A 98 24.72 0.35 -20.76
C LEU A 98 24.43 0.31 -22.27
N PRO A 99 24.75 1.39 -23.03
CA PRO A 99 24.44 1.44 -24.46
C PRO A 99 25.16 0.35 -25.28
N ALA A 100 24.61 0.05 -26.46
CA ALA A 100 25.21 -0.93 -27.38
C ALA A 100 26.62 -0.52 -27.83
N ASP A 101 26.85 0.77 -28.02
CA ASP A 101 28.17 1.38 -28.16
C ASP A 101 28.61 1.95 -26.79
N PRO A 102 29.63 1.36 -26.13
CA PRO A 102 30.06 1.79 -24.80
C PRO A 102 30.41 3.28 -24.69
N ALA A 103 30.98 3.89 -25.73
CA ALA A 103 31.45 5.27 -25.68
C ALA A 103 30.31 6.26 -25.41
N ARG A 104 29.09 5.91 -25.86
CA ARG A 104 27.87 6.70 -25.66
C ARG A 104 27.50 6.88 -24.19
N LEU A 105 27.95 6.00 -23.30
CA LEU A 105 27.71 6.15 -21.87
C LEU A 105 28.30 7.46 -21.32
N TRP A 106 29.46 7.90 -21.84
CA TRP A 106 30.10 9.15 -21.40
C TRP A 106 29.61 10.37 -22.16
N SER A 107 29.21 10.24 -23.43
CA SER A 107 28.78 11.38 -24.25
C SER A 107 27.29 11.69 -24.14
N GLU A 108 26.44 10.66 -24.06
CA GLU A 108 24.98 10.77 -24.08
C GLU A 108 24.33 10.28 -22.79
N GLY A 109 25.01 9.42 -22.05
CA GLY A 109 24.50 8.84 -20.80
C GLY A 109 23.93 7.43 -20.96
N PRO A 110 23.27 6.90 -19.92
CA PRO A 110 22.72 5.55 -19.92
C PRO A 110 21.49 5.42 -20.84
N ASP A 111 21.27 4.23 -21.40
CA ASP A 111 20.09 3.86 -22.19
C ASP A 111 18.87 3.62 -21.27
N VAL A 112 18.30 4.73 -20.79
CA VAL A 112 17.15 4.75 -19.87
C VAL A 112 15.92 4.09 -20.49
N ALA A 113 15.71 4.28 -21.80
CA ALA A 113 14.56 3.71 -22.49
C ALA A 113 14.63 2.17 -22.50
N ALA A 114 15.80 1.59 -22.79
CA ALA A 114 15.98 0.14 -22.73
C ALA A 114 15.83 -0.38 -21.29
N ALA A 115 16.40 0.30 -20.30
CA ALA A 115 16.25 -0.09 -18.90
C ALA A 115 14.78 -0.04 -18.44
N ALA A 116 14.03 0.99 -18.83
CA ALA A 116 12.62 1.12 -18.50
C ALA A 116 11.76 0.02 -19.17
N GLN A 117 12.09 -0.38 -20.40
CA GLN A 117 11.44 -1.52 -21.06
C GLN A 117 11.65 -2.81 -20.28
N VAL A 118 12.88 -3.09 -19.85
CA VAL A 118 13.19 -4.28 -19.02
C VAL A 118 12.44 -4.20 -17.69
N TRP A 119 12.46 -3.05 -17.02
CA TRP A 119 11.71 -2.86 -15.78
C TRP A 119 10.21 -3.14 -15.98
N ASN A 120 9.58 -2.50 -16.96
CA ASN A 120 8.15 -2.64 -17.20
C ASN A 120 7.77 -4.07 -17.60
N ALA A 121 8.63 -4.80 -18.32
CA ALA A 121 8.39 -6.20 -18.67
C ALA A 121 8.56 -7.16 -17.47
N ARG A 122 9.53 -6.90 -16.59
CA ARG A 122 9.88 -7.81 -15.48
C ARG A 122 9.14 -7.51 -14.18
N VAL A 123 8.83 -6.24 -13.93
CA VAL A 123 8.26 -5.73 -12.67
C VAL A 123 6.89 -5.08 -12.89
N GLY A 124 6.62 -4.56 -14.08
CA GLY A 124 5.41 -3.81 -14.39
C GLY A 124 5.59 -2.30 -14.21
N ARG A 125 4.94 -1.53 -15.11
CA ARG A 125 4.80 -0.07 -14.95
C ARG A 125 3.82 0.21 -13.81
N ARG A 126 4.06 1.28 -13.05
CA ARG A 126 3.23 1.66 -11.91
C ARG A 126 2.66 3.06 -12.06
N THR A 127 1.58 3.33 -11.35
CA THR A 127 1.10 4.69 -11.09
C THR A 127 2.14 5.41 -10.23
N PRO A 128 2.68 6.56 -10.67
CA PRO A 128 3.63 7.32 -9.88
C PRO A 128 3.03 7.78 -8.54
N VAL A 129 3.77 7.58 -7.45
CA VAL A 129 3.38 7.98 -6.11
C VAL A 129 4.41 8.95 -5.53
N PRO A 130 4.00 10.10 -4.96
CA PRO A 130 4.92 11.02 -4.30
C PRO A 130 5.72 10.33 -3.17
N GLU A 131 7.01 10.63 -3.06
CA GLU A 131 7.88 9.97 -2.06
C GLU A 131 7.43 10.20 -0.61
N TRP A 132 6.89 11.39 -0.31
CA TRP A 132 6.37 11.67 1.01
C TRP A 132 5.20 10.75 1.38
N LEU A 133 4.36 10.39 0.39
CA LEU A 133 3.21 9.51 0.61
C LEU A 133 3.68 8.07 0.81
N LEU A 134 4.68 7.61 0.04
CA LEU A 134 5.32 6.30 0.25
C LEU A 134 5.90 6.19 1.67
N ALA A 135 6.66 7.20 2.10
CA ALA A 135 7.30 7.21 3.41
C ALA A 135 6.29 7.29 4.57
N GLU A 136 5.14 7.93 4.36
CA GLU A 136 4.04 7.94 5.34
C GLU A 136 3.26 6.63 5.35
N ALA A 137 2.94 6.06 4.19
CA ALA A 137 2.22 4.79 4.07
C ALA A 137 2.97 3.64 4.75
N THR A 138 4.28 3.54 4.53
CA THR A 138 5.12 2.51 5.17
C THR A 138 5.16 2.62 6.68
N ARG A 139 5.05 3.83 7.24
CA ARG A 139 5.00 4.03 8.70
C ARG A 139 3.61 3.76 9.28
N ALA A 140 2.56 4.11 8.54
CA ALA A 140 1.18 4.06 9.02
C ALA A 140 0.56 2.67 8.90
N ALA A 141 0.71 2.01 7.76
CA ALA A 141 -0.05 0.79 7.49
C ALA A 141 0.49 -0.43 8.25
N LYS A 142 1.81 -0.54 8.44
CA LYS A 142 2.50 -1.68 9.10
C LYS A 142 1.90 -3.04 8.72
N THR A 143 1.58 -3.23 7.44
CA THR A 143 0.95 -4.44 6.91
C THR A 143 2.00 -5.49 6.56
N GLY A 144 1.62 -6.78 6.58
CA GLY A 144 2.46 -7.84 6.02
C GLY A 144 2.61 -7.74 4.49
N TRP A 145 1.74 -6.98 3.82
CA TRP A 145 1.83 -6.71 2.39
C TRP A 145 2.78 -5.53 2.14
N SER A 146 3.80 -5.75 1.30
CA SER A 146 4.76 -4.71 0.91
C SER A 146 4.04 -3.45 0.41
N THR A 147 4.32 -2.29 1.04
CA THR A 147 3.66 -1.01 0.71
C THR A 147 3.76 -0.68 -0.78
N HIS A 148 4.89 -0.95 -1.40
CA HIS A 148 5.11 -0.69 -2.83
C HIS A 148 4.23 -1.56 -3.73
N ARG A 149 4.13 -2.86 -3.42
CA ARG A 149 3.26 -3.78 -4.17
C ARG A 149 1.79 -3.47 -3.92
N ALA A 150 1.45 -3.14 -2.68
CA ALA A 150 0.09 -2.77 -2.30
C ALA A 150 -0.37 -1.51 -3.01
N LEU A 151 0.42 -0.43 -3.00
CA LEU A 151 0.07 0.80 -3.70
C LEU A 151 -0.01 0.60 -5.21
N ALA A 152 0.92 -0.15 -5.80
CA ALA A 152 0.84 -0.49 -7.23
C ALA A 152 -0.46 -1.23 -7.56
N ALA A 153 -0.84 -2.22 -6.75
CA ALA A 153 -2.06 -2.99 -6.96
C ALA A 153 -3.34 -2.16 -6.73
N LEU A 154 -3.37 -1.31 -5.70
CA LEU A 154 -4.55 -0.52 -5.34
C LEU A 154 -4.78 0.66 -6.30
N LEU A 155 -3.71 1.24 -6.86
CA LEU A 155 -3.82 2.36 -7.79
C LEU A 155 -4.06 1.95 -9.24
N ASP A 156 -3.78 0.68 -9.58
CA ASP A 156 -4.11 0.07 -10.87
C ASP A 156 -4.56 -1.39 -10.69
N PRO A 157 -5.76 -1.62 -10.13
CA PRO A 157 -6.23 -2.97 -9.82
C PRO A 157 -6.45 -3.83 -11.07
N ALA A 158 -6.69 -3.21 -12.24
CA ALA A 158 -6.89 -3.92 -13.50
C ALA A 158 -5.60 -4.59 -14.01
N GLN A 159 -4.44 -4.02 -13.72
CA GLN A 159 -3.13 -4.60 -14.07
C GLN A 159 -2.53 -5.43 -12.93
N SER A 160 -3.17 -5.45 -11.76
CA SER A 160 -2.72 -6.23 -10.61
C SER A 160 -3.08 -7.70 -10.78
N ARG A 161 -2.10 -8.61 -10.76
CA ARG A 161 -2.41 -10.05 -10.67
C ARG A 161 -3.10 -10.39 -9.35
N THR A 162 -2.60 -9.83 -8.25
CA THR A 162 -3.14 -10.06 -6.91
C THR A 162 -4.61 -9.65 -6.78
N LEU A 163 -5.01 -8.54 -7.40
CA LEU A 163 -6.41 -8.08 -7.36
C LEU A 163 -7.20 -8.45 -8.63
N GLY A 164 -6.56 -9.07 -9.63
CA GLY A 164 -7.10 -9.29 -10.98
C GLY A 164 -7.34 -10.75 -11.36
N VAL A 165 -6.71 -11.71 -10.66
CA VAL A 165 -6.77 -13.14 -11.01
C VAL A 165 -7.37 -13.95 -9.86
N ASP A 166 -8.38 -14.77 -10.17
CA ASP A 166 -8.90 -15.78 -9.25
C ASP A 166 -7.97 -16.98 -9.19
N VAL A 167 -7.72 -17.46 -7.98
CA VAL A 167 -6.87 -18.62 -7.70
C VAL A 167 -7.71 -19.58 -6.88
N ALA A 168 -7.77 -20.85 -7.28
CA ALA A 168 -8.41 -21.90 -6.52
C ALA A 168 -7.53 -22.33 -5.33
N TRP A 169 -8.14 -22.57 -4.18
CA TRP A 169 -7.45 -23.01 -2.97
C TRP A 169 -7.93 -24.39 -2.53
N GLU A 170 -7.03 -25.15 -1.94
CA GLU A 170 -7.30 -26.46 -1.37
C GLU A 170 -6.80 -26.55 0.08
N VAL A 171 -7.31 -27.54 0.81
CA VAL A 171 -6.81 -27.88 2.14
C VAL A 171 -5.64 -28.84 1.98
N LYS A 172 -4.50 -28.51 2.59
CA LYS A 172 -3.30 -29.34 2.57
C LYS A 172 -2.64 -29.37 3.94
N GLY A 173 -2.53 -30.57 4.49
CA GLY A 173 -2.07 -30.73 5.87
C GLY A 173 -2.99 -29.98 6.82
N ASP A 174 -2.44 -29.06 7.60
CA ASP A 174 -3.10 -28.30 8.65
C ASP A 174 -3.59 -26.90 8.21
N HIS A 175 -3.47 -26.54 6.93
CA HIS A 175 -3.80 -25.21 6.41
C HIS A 175 -4.38 -25.24 4.99
N VAL A 176 -4.66 -24.05 4.43
CA VAL A 176 -5.05 -23.87 3.03
C VAL A 176 -3.93 -23.24 2.23
N GLU A 177 -3.77 -23.67 0.98
CA GLU A 177 -2.85 -23.07 0.02
C GLU A 177 -3.46 -23.07 -1.40
N PRO A 178 -2.90 -22.31 -2.35
CA PRO A 178 -3.30 -22.41 -3.76
C PRO A 178 -3.17 -23.85 -4.28
N ALA A 179 -4.21 -24.34 -4.96
CA ALA A 179 -4.23 -25.68 -5.54
C ALA A 179 -3.17 -25.88 -6.64
N GLU A 180 -2.82 -24.79 -7.34
CA GLU A 180 -1.69 -24.73 -8.26
C GLU A 180 -0.73 -23.59 -7.87
N PRO A 181 0.58 -23.71 -8.18
CA PRO A 181 1.54 -22.64 -7.94
C PRO A 181 1.10 -21.30 -8.55
N ALA A 182 0.69 -20.36 -7.70
CA ALA A 182 0.24 -19.04 -8.10
C ALA A 182 1.28 -17.95 -7.76
N THR A 183 1.50 -17.03 -8.70
CA THR A 183 2.34 -15.86 -8.46
C THR A 183 1.50 -14.73 -7.88
N GLU A 184 1.84 -14.31 -6.66
CA GLU A 184 1.17 -13.21 -5.93
C GLU A 184 -0.36 -13.39 -5.75
N PRO A 185 -0.82 -14.53 -5.18
CA PRO A 185 -2.25 -14.78 -4.98
C PRO A 185 -2.87 -13.80 -3.99
N PHE A 186 -4.20 -13.63 -4.07
CA PHE A 186 -4.97 -12.89 -3.07
C PHE A 186 -5.01 -13.66 -1.75
N THR A 187 -4.42 -13.11 -0.69
CA THR A 187 -4.32 -13.76 0.64
C THR A 187 -4.93 -12.89 1.74
N SER A 188 -5.03 -13.41 2.97
CA SER A 188 -5.47 -12.65 4.15
C SER A 188 -4.60 -11.42 4.42
N THR A 189 -3.29 -11.52 4.14
CA THR A 189 -2.35 -10.40 4.24
C THR A 189 -2.64 -9.32 3.19
N VAL A 190 -3.03 -9.73 1.98
CA VAL A 190 -3.47 -8.80 0.93
C VAL A 190 -4.78 -8.13 1.32
N LEU A 191 -5.77 -8.89 1.79
CA LEU A 191 -7.07 -8.37 2.21
C LEU A 191 -6.92 -7.30 3.31
N THR A 192 -6.26 -7.66 4.41
CA THR A 192 -6.02 -6.74 5.54
C THR A 192 -5.21 -5.51 5.11
N GLY A 193 -4.20 -5.72 4.25
CA GLY A 193 -3.41 -4.63 3.70
C GLY A 193 -4.20 -3.70 2.77
N ALA A 194 -5.06 -4.24 1.91
CA ALA A 194 -5.91 -3.49 1.00
C ALA A 194 -6.89 -2.61 1.76
N VAL A 195 -7.61 -3.17 2.73
CA VAL A 195 -8.56 -2.40 3.57
C VAL A 195 -7.84 -1.30 4.34
N THR A 196 -6.71 -1.63 4.99
CA THR A 196 -5.94 -0.66 5.78
C THR A 196 -5.43 0.49 4.91
N LEU A 197 -4.81 0.18 3.76
CA LEU A 197 -4.20 1.19 2.91
C LEU A 197 -5.24 2.03 2.15
N THR A 198 -6.35 1.45 1.70
CA THR A 198 -7.41 2.23 1.04
C THR A 198 -8.08 3.20 2.01
N ALA A 199 -8.45 2.75 3.21
CA ALA A 199 -8.99 3.63 4.25
C ALA A 199 -7.98 4.72 4.65
N TRP A 200 -6.70 4.36 4.79
CA TRP A 200 -5.64 5.32 5.09
C TRP A 200 -5.44 6.34 3.96
N LEU A 201 -5.41 5.92 2.69
CA LEU A 201 -5.29 6.81 1.53
C LEU A 201 -6.50 7.77 1.45
N ALA A 202 -7.71 7.27 1.69
CA ALA A 202 -8.90 8.11 1.74
C ALA A 202 -8.83 9.12 2.90
N HIS A 203 -8.24 8.78 4.03
CA HIS A 203 -8.03 9.76 5.09
C HIS A 203 -6.89 10.73 4.77
N ARG A 204 -5.87 10.29 4.03
CA ARG A 204 -4.63 11.03 3.86
C ARG A 204 -4.62 11.99 2.68
N LEU A 205 -5.39 11.71 1.65
CA LEU A 205 -5.44 12.47 0.41
C LEU A 205 -6.64 13.42 0.38
N PRO A 206 -6.49 14.63 -0.19
CA PRO A 206 -7.61 15.54 -0.34
C PRO A 206 -8.62 14.97 -1.35
N ALA A 207 -9.86 15.45 -1.27
CA ALA A 207 -10.83 15.26 -2.34
C ALA A 207 -10.30 15.88 -3.64
N GLY A 208 -10.63 15.27 -4.79
CA GLY A 208 -10.08 15.67 -6.10
C GLY A 208 -8.68 15.16 -6.42
N ASP A 209 -7.96 14.53 -5.47
CA ASP A 209 -6.64 13.96 -5.75
C ASP A 209 -6.75 12.75 -6.72
N PRO A 210 -5.96 12.70 -7.81
CA PRO A 210 -6.01 11.59 -8.77
C PRO A 210 -5.78 10.21 -8.15
N LEU A 211 -4.97 10.10 -7.10
CA LEU A 211 -4.73 8.82 -6.41
C LEU A 211 -5.96 8.38 -5.62
N ARG A 212 -6.77 9.32 -5.13
CA ARG A 212 -8.03 9.01 -4.43
C ARG A 212 -9.08 8.43 -5.38
N ALA A 213 -9.08 8.86 -6.65
CA ALA A 213 -10.01 8.35 -7.65
C ALA A 213 -9.86 6.84 -7.94
N ALA A 214 -8.70 6.25 -7.62
CA ALA A 214 -8.45 4.82 -7.78
C ALA A 214 -9.01 3.94 -6.64
N LEU A 215 -9.44 4.53 -5.51
CA LEU A 215 -9.86 3.76 -4.34
C LEU A 215 -11.18 2.99 -4.53
N PRO A 216 -12.24 3.54 -5.16
CA PRO A 216 -13.47 2.77 -5.41
C PRO A 216 -13.27 1.58 -6.37
N PRO A 217 -12.52 1.70 -7.49
CA PRO A 217 -12.13 0.54 -8.30
C PRO A 217 -11.34 -0.51 -7.51
N ALA A 218 -10.45 -0.10 -6.61
CA ALA A 218 -9.68 -1.04 -5.78
C ALA A 218 -10.59 -1.86 -4.85
N LEU A 219 -11.55 -1.22 -4.18
CA LEU A 219 -12.55 -1.92 -3.36
C LEU A 219 -13.41 -2.87 -4.19
N THR A 220 -13.75 -2.47 -5.42
CA THR A 220 -14.50 -3.32 -6.36
C THR A 220 -13.71 -4.58 -6.71
N ALA A 221 -12.41 -4.44 -7.02
CA ALA A 221 -11.54 -5.57 -7.32
C ALA A 221 -11.39 -6.51 -6.11
N VAL A 222 -11.23 -5.96 -4.90
CA VAL A 222 -11.20 -6.76 -3.66
C VAL A 222 -12.50 -7.54 -3.48
N ARG A 223 -13.67 -6.90 -3.66
CA ARG A 223 -14.98 -7.58 -3.58
C ARG A 223 -15.14 -8.68 -4.62
N GLN A 224 -14.63 -8.48 -5.84
CA GLN A 224 -14.65 -9.51 -6.88
C GLN A 224 -13.81 -10.72 -6.48
N ARG A 225 -12.62 -10.51 -5.87
CA ARG A 225 -11.79 -11.62 -5.36
C ARG A 225 -12.51 -12.37 -4.24
N LEU A 226 -13.14 -11.67 -3.29
CA LEU A 226 -13.91 -12.30 -2.20
C LEU A 226 -15.16 -13.07 -2.69
N ALA A 227 -15.64 -12.79 -3.90
CA ALA A 227 -16.76 -13.52 -4.49
C ALA A 227 -16.33 -14.79 -5.23
N ALA A 228 -15.02 -15.06 -5.37
CA ALA A 228 -14.51 -16.24 -6.06
C ALA A 228 -14.89 -17.52 -5.28
N PRO A 229 -15.59 -18.50 -5.88
CA PRO A 229 -16.11 -19.67 -5.17
C PRO A 229 -15.06 -20.57 -4.50
N GLU A 230 -13.86 -20.58 -5.06
CA GLU A 230 -12.73 -21.41 -4.63
C GLU A 230 -11.70 -20.65 -3.80
N LEU A 231 -11.94 -19.37 -3.50
CA LEU A 231 -11.06 -18.61 -2.61
C LEU A 231 -11.26 -19.03 -1.16
N MET A 232 -10.18 -19.49 -0.54
CA MET A 232 -10.09 -19.68 0.90
C MET A 232 -9.05 -18.74 1.50
N LEU A 233 -9.40 -18.06 2.59
CA LEU A 233 -8.49 -17.19 3.32
C LEU A 233 -8.25 -17.76 4.72
N SER A 234 -6.98 -17.96 5.09
CA SER A 234 -6.66 -18.31 6.48
C SER A 234 -7.13 -17.22 7.43
N ILE A 235 -7.71 -17.58 8.57
CA ILE A 235 -8.26 -16.64 9.54
C ILE A 235 -7.77 -16.95 10.95
N GLY A 236 -7.53 -15.89 11.73
CA GLY A 236 -7.17 -16.02 13.14
C GLY A 236 -5.88 -16.82 13.36
N HIS A 237 -5.88 -17.64 14.41
CA HIS A 237 -4.73 -18.41 14.86
C HIS A 237 -4.99 -19.91 14.73
N PHE A 238 -3.92 -20.71 14.91
CA PHE A 238 -4.07 -22.14 15.08
C PHE A 238 -5.08 -22.44 16.18
N THR A 239 -6.09 -23.25 15.88
CA THR A 239 -7.28 -23.43 16.70
C THR A 239 -7.40 -24.89 17.12
N HIS A 240 -7.69 -25.14 18.40
CA HIS A 240 -7.83 -26.50 18.92
C HIS A 240 -9.13 -27.14 18.42
N LEU A 241 -9.01 -28.05 17.45
CA LEU A 241 -10.13 -28.63 16.70
C LEU A 241 -11.15 -29.37 17.60
N PRO A 242 -10.76 -30.17 18.62
CA PRO A 242 -11.72 -30.80 19.53
C PRO A 242 -12.61 -29.80 20.29
N GLU A 243 -12.04 -28.66 20.72
CA GLU A 243 -12.80 -27.61 21.41
C GLU A 243 -13.71 -26.86 20.46
N PHE A 244 -13.22 -26.55 19.26
CA PHE A 244 -14.04 -25.95 18.22
C PHE A 244 -15.23 -26.86 17.87
N ARG A 245 -15.03 -28.17 17.68
CA ARG A 245 -16.11 -29.15 17.43
C ARG A 245 -17.15 -29.15 18.54
N LYS A 246 -16.73 -29.06 19.80
CA LYS A 246 -17.64 -29.01 20.96
C LYS A 246 -18.54 -27.77 20.91
N ALA A 247 -18.02 -26.64 20.44
CA ALA A 247 -18.78 -25.39 20.31
C ALA A 247 -19.63 -25.34 19.02
N ALA A 248 -19.07 -25.79 17.89
CA ALA A 248 -19.67 -25.69 16.56
C ALA A 248 -20.69 -26.80 16.25
N GLY A 249 -20.57 -27.96 16.90
CA GLY A 249 -21.45 -29.11 16.68
C GLY A 249 -21.10 -29.90 15.41
N THR A 250 -22.13 -30.26 14.64
CA THR A 250 -21.96 -31.08 13.41
C THR A 250 -21.49 -30.22 12.24
N PRO A 251 -20.48 -30.66 11.46
CA PRO A 251 -20.07 -29.98 10.24
C PRO A 251 -21.23 -29.81 9.25
N THR A 252 -21.23 -28.70 8.53
CA THR A 252 -22.09 -28.49 7.35
C THR A 252 -21.71 -29.43 6.21
N GLU A 253 -20.42 -29.71 6.05
CA GLU A 253 -19.87 -30.60 5.03
C GLU A 253 -18.58 -31.25 5.55
N THR A 254 -18.34 -32.50 5.16
CA THR A 254 -17.06 -33.18 5.37
C THR A 254 -16.49 -33.53 4.01
N GLY A 255 -15.26 -33.09 3.74
CA GLY A 255 -14.51 -33.39 2.52
C GLY A 255 -13.24 -34.17 2.83
N GLU A 256 -12.41 -34.38 1.81
CA GLU A 256 -11.11 -35.03 1.98
C GLU A 256 -10.18 -34.12 2.82
N GLY A 257 -9.84 -34.56 4.03
CA GLY A 257 -8.93 -33.84 4.93
C GLY A 257 -9.49 -32.59 5.59
N TYR A 258 -10.80 -32.31 5.49
CA TYR A 258 -11.41 -31.15 6.13
C TYR A 258 -12.87 -31.34 6.59
N GLU A 259 -13.27 -30.52 7.55
CA GLU A 259 -14.65 -30.27 7.96
C GLU A 259 -15.00 -28.80 7.73
N ARG A 260 -16.17 -28.52 7.17
CA ARG A 260 -16.66 -27.15 6.93
C ARG A 260 -17.89 -26.86 7.78
N TYR A 261 -17.89 -25.71 8.43
CA TYR A 261 -18.93 -25.18 9.31
C TYR A 261 -19.37 -23.81 8.81
N GLY A 262 -20.50 -23.74 8.11
CA GLY A 262 -20.86 -22.54 7.36
C GLY A 262 -19.74 -22.18 6.38
N ALA A 263 -19.20 -20.97 6.48
CA ALA A 263 -18.05 -20.53 5.69
C ALA A 263 -16.68 -21.00 6.23
N VAL A 264 -16.60 -21.43 7.50
CA VAL A 264 -15.34 -21.83 8.15
C VAL A 264 -14.91 -23.22 7.70
N VAL A 265 -13.67 -23.37 7.28
CA VAL A 265 -13.03 -24.63 6.90
C VAL A 265 -11.96 -24.97 7.93
N MET A 266 -12.05 -26.17 8.50
CA MET A 266 -11.12 -26.73 9.47
C MET A 266 -10.45 -27.96 8.86
N ALA A 267 -9.13 -27.93 8.70
CA ALA A 267 -8.38 -29.12 8.30
C ALA A 267 -8.43 -30.17 9.42
N THR A 268 -8.43 -31.46 9.05
CA THR A 268 -8.51 -32.59 9.99
C THR A 268 -7.21 -33.38 10.08
N TYR A 269 -6.10 -32.81 9.60
CA TYR A 269 -4.79 -33.47 9.63
C TYR A 269 -4.23 -33.61 11.05
N ASP A 270 -4.46 -32.62 11.91
CA ASP A 270 -4.09 -32.64 13.32
C ASP A 270 -5.17 -31.94 14.19
N ASP A 271 -4.89 -31.84 15.50
CA ASP A 271 -5.80 -31.22 16.47
C ASP A 271 -5.65 -29.69 16.57
N ARG A 272 -4.73 -29.07 15.83
CA ARG A 272 -4.48 -27.62 15.88
C ARG A 272 -4.32 -27.04 14.47
N PRO A 273 -5.30 -27.21 13.57
CA PRO A 273 -5.23 -26.64 12.23
C PRO A 273 -5.27 -25.12 12.26
N ARG A 274 -4.78 -24.51 11.18
CA ARG A 274 -5.03 -23.10 10.87
C ARG A 274 -6.40 -22.99 10.17
N PRO A 275 -7.40 -22.36 10.79
CA PRO A 275 -8.71 -22.20 10.17
C PRO A 275 -8.63 -21.38 8.88
N ALA A 276 -9.56 -21.65 7.97
CA ALA A 276 -9.77 -20.85 6.78
C ALA A 276 -11.24 -20.50 6.61
N VAL A 277 -11.53 -19.53 5.74
CA VAL A 277 -12.88 -19.12 5.38
C VAL A 277 -13.04 -19.22 3.88
N ARG A 278 -14.05 -19.96 3.43
CA ARG A 278 -14.51 -19.92 2.03
C ARG A 278 -15.37 -18.66 1.85
N THR A 279 -14.75 -17.60 1.36
CA THR A 279 -15.29 -16.23 1.40
C THR A 279 -16.62 -16.05 0.67
N ALA A 280 -16.85 -16.79 -0.41
CA ALA A 280 -18.11 -16.77 -1.15
C ALA A 280 -19.33 -17.31 -0.37
N LEU A 281 -19.11 -17.95 0.78
CA LEU A 281 -20.18 -18.45 1.66
C LEU A 281 -20.54 -17.49 2.81
N LEU A 282 -19.81 -16.37 2.95
CA LEU A 282 -20.13 -15.36 3.95
C LEU A 282 -21.47 -14.69 3.63
N ASP A 283 -22.16 -14.22 4.67
CA ASP A 283 -23.37 -13.44 4.50
C ASP A 283 -23.09 -12.05 3.89
N SER A 284 -24.14 -11.28 3.63
CA SER A 284 -24.03 -9.94 3.04
C SER A 284 -23.21 -8.94 3.86
N THR A 285 -22.97 -9.22 5.14
CA THR A 285 -22.16 -8.40 6.06
C THR A 285 -20.71 -8.89 6.16
N GLY A 286 -20.33 -9.91 5.39
CA GLY A 286 -19.01 -10.53 5.47
C GLY A 286 -18.83 -11.37 6.74
N CYS A 287 -19.92 -11.86 7.34
CA CYS A 287 -19.89 -12.66 8.56
C CYS A 287 -20.35 -14.11 8.34
N ASP A 288 -20.05 -14.95 9.32
CA ASP A 288 -20.58 -16.30 9.47
C ASP A 288 -20.75 -16.62 10.97
N PRO A 289 -21.79 -17.36 11.39
CA PRO A 289 -22.06 -17.68 12.80
C PRO A 289 -20.94 -18.43 13.53
N TYR A 290 -20.03 -19.10 12.81
CA TYR A 290 -18.92 -19.85 13.38
C TYR A 290 -17.65 -19.01 13.59
N LEU A 291 -17.55 -17.81 13.00
CA LEU A 291 -16.38 -16.94 13.18
C LEU A 291 -16.11 -16.55 14.65
N PRO A 292 -17.12 -16.22 15.49
CA PRO A 292 -16.88 -15.94 16.90
C PRO A 292 -16.19 -17.07 17.67
N ALA A 293 -16.38 -18.34 17.26
CA ALA A 293 -15.73 -19.48 17.90
C ALA A 293 -14.22 -19.58 17.60
N LEU A 294 -13.71 -18.79 16.65
CA LEU A 294 -12.29 -18.72 16.30
C LEU A 294 -11.55 -17.58 17.04
N ARG A 295 -12.26 -16.77 17.82
CA ARG A 295 -11.66 -15.63 18.54
C ARG A 295 -10.88 -16.10 19.76
N GLY A 296 -9.86 -15.32 20.10
CA GLY A 296 -9.06 -15.55 21.31
C GLY A 296 -9.83 -15.28 22.60
N GLU A 297 -9.14 -15.38 23.73
CA GLU A 297 -9.72 -15.17 25.07
C GLU A 297 -10.35 -13.78 25.26
N ASP A 298 -9.81 -12.76 24.58
CA ASP A 298 -10.33 -11.39 24.60
C ASP A 298 -11.61 -11.19 23.77
N GLN A 299 -12.03 -12.25 23.05
CA GLN A 299 -13.19 -12.30 22.17
C GLN A 299 -13.19 -11.21 21.09
N GLN A 300 -12.01 -10.67 20.77
CA GLN A 300 -11.86 -9.67 19.72
C GLN A 300 -11.82 -10.33 18.34
N PRO A 301 -12.45 -9.71 17.33
CA PRO A 301 -12.33 -10.20 15.96
C PRO A 301 -10.88 -10.11 15.49
N SER A 302 -10.47 -11.09 14.72
CA SER A 302 -9.15 -11.06 14.07
C SER A 302 -9.06 -9.89 13.07
N PRO A 303 -7.85 -9.48 12.67
CA PRO A 303 -7.68 -8.50 11.58
C PRO A 303 -8.38 -8.94 10.29
N GLU A 304 -8.35 -10.24 9.97
CA GLU A 304 -9.03 -10.81 8.80
C GLU A 304 -10.54 -10.72 8.92
N GLU A 305 -11.11 -11.09 10.07
CA GLU A 305 -12.56 -10.95 10.33
C GLU A 305 -13.01 -9.48 10.22
N THR A 306 -12.21 -8.57 10.78
CA THR A 306 -12.47 -7.13 10.70
C THR A 306 -12.39 -6.62 9.26
N ALA A 307 -11.40 -7.07 8.48
CA ALA A 307 -11.25 -6.68 7.09
C ALA A 307 -12.38 -7.21 6.20
N LEU A 308 -12.82 -8.46 6.39
CA LEU A 308 -13.99 -9.02 5.70
C LEU A 308 -15.22 -8.15 5.94
N ARG A 309 -15.55 -7.87 7.21
CA ARG A 309 -16.69 -7.00 7.56
C ARG A 309 -16.56 -5.61 6.94
N ALA A 310 -15.38 -5.00 7.02
CA ALA A 310 -15.14 -3.66 6.49
C ALA A 310 -15.36 -3.60 4.97
N VAL A 311 -14.96 -4.63 4.21
CA VAL A 311 -15.19 -4.69 2.75
C VAL A 311 -16.68 -4.72 2.43
N HIS A 312 -17.50 -5.35 3.27
CA HIS A 312 -18.95 -5.43 3.09
C HIS A 312 -19.71 -4.22 3.67
N ASP A 313 -19.11 -3.45 4.59
CA ASP A 313 -19.75 -2.27 5.18
C ASP A 313 -19.89 -1.12 4.16
N PRO A 314 -21.12 -0.60 3.91
CA PRO A 314 -21.35 0.57 3.06
C PRO A 314 -20.54 1.81 3.48
N ARG A 315 -20.18 1.94 4.77
CA ARG A 315 -19.38 3.05 5.28
C ARG A 315 -17.97 3.07 4.71
N LEU A 316 -17.34 1.91 4.48
CA LEU A 316 -16.05 1.88 3.81
C LEU A 316 -16.19 2.39 2.36
N ALA A 317 -17.22 1.93 1.64
CA ALA A 317 -17.47 2.41 0.28
C ALA A 317 -17.71 3.93 0.24
N ALA A 318 -18.45 4.48 1.20
CA ALA A 318 -18.66 5.92 1.33
C ALA A 318 -17.35 6.68 1.66
N LEU A 319 -16.50 6.14 2.52
CA LEU A 319 -15.19 6.72 2.85
C LEU A 319 -14.28 6.78 1.63
N LEU A 320 -14.28 5.75 0.78
CA LEU A 320 -13.42 5.68 -0.40
C LEU A 320 -13.95 6.49 -1.59
N ALA A 321 -15.25 6.79 -1.62
CA ALA A 321 -15.87 7.57 -2.67
C ALA A 321 -15.34 9.02 -2.70
N ASP A 322 -15.60 9.69 -3.82
CA ASP A 322 -15.43 11.14 -3.91
C ASP A 322 -16.47 11.82 -3.00
N PRO A 323 -16.05 12.61 -1.99
CA PRO A 323 -16.97 13.35 -1.14
C PRO A 323 -17.67 14.51 -1.87
N GLY A 324 -17.29 14.82 -3.11
CA GLY A 324 -17.89 15.87 -3.92
C GLY A 324 -17.33 17.25 -3.57
N ALA A 325 -18.12 18.29 -3.85
CA ALA A 325 -17.75 19.68 -3.54
C ALA A 325 -17.89 19.97 -2.03
N PRO A 326 -17.09 20.91 -1.47
CA PRO A 326 -17.26 21.33 -0.09
C PRO A 326 -18.64 21.99 0.12
N ALA A 327 -19.21 21.80 1.30
CA ALA A 327 -20.46 22.47 1.70
C ALA A 327 -20.28 23.99 1.86
N ALA A 328 -19.07 24.43 2.21
CA ALA A 328 -18.70 25.85 2.24
C ALA A 328 -17.29 26.12 1.67
N GLY A 329 -17.15 27.29 1.05
CA GLY A 329 -15.93 27.70 0.35
C GLY A 329 -15.84 27.17 -1.08
N ALA A 330 -14.73 27.45 -1.76
CA ALA A 330 -14.43 26.97 -3.11
C ALA A 330 -13.35 25.91 -3.05
N VAL A 331 -13.30 24.99 -4.01
CA VAL A 331 -12.14 24.10 -4.20
C VAL A 331 -10.86 24.91 -4.41
N ASP A 332 -9.74 24.35 -4.00
CA ASP A 332 -8.43 24.99 -4.14
C ASP A 332 -8.03 25.05 -5.63
N LYS A 333 -6.98 25.81 -5.97
CA LYS A 333 -6.58 26.05 -7.37
C LYS A 333 -6.32 24.77 -8.17
N ASP A 334 -5.85 23.73 -7.48
CA ASP A 334 -5.53 22.44 -8.08
C ASP A 334 -6.76 21.51 -8.16
N GLY A 335 -7.96 22.03 -7.90
CA GLY A 335 -9.22 21.28 -7.91
C GLY A 335 -9.45 20.41 -6.68
N THR A 336 -8.63 20.57 -5.63
CA THR A 336 -8.66 19.74 -4.43
C THR A 336 -9.23 20.46 -3.22
N TRP A 337 -9.66 19.72 -2.20
CA TRP A 337 -9.99 20.26 -0.88
C TRP A 337 -9.92 19.18 0.20
N TRP A 338 -9.93 19.57 1.47
CA TRP A 338 -9.83 18.64 2.60
C TRP A 338 -11.20 18.40 3.27
N PRO A 339 -11.81 17.22 3.11
CA PRO A 339 -13.04 16.84 3.80
C PRO A 339 -12.95 16.88 5.33
N GLN A 340 -11.72 16.75 5.85
CA GLN A 340 -11.41 16.79 7.28
C GLN A 340 -11.52 18.20 7.88
N ASP A 341 -11.64 19.26 7.07
CA ASP A 341 -11.88 20.62 7.56
C ASP A 341 -13.38 20.83 7.84
N PRO A 342 -13.81 20.86 9.12
CA PRO A 342 -15.23 20.97 9.47
C PRO A 342 -15.84 22.29 8.99
N SER A 343 -15.05 23.35 8.85
CA SER A 343 -15.53 24.64 8.34
C SER A 343 -15.95 24.58 6.87
N ARG A 344 -15.50 23.55 6.14
CA ARG A 344 -15.82 23.31 4.72
C ARG A 344 -16.75 22.13 4.52
N SER A 345 -16.61 21.06 5.31
CA SER A 345 -17.41 19.84 5.15
C SER A 345 -18.75 19.90 5.89
N VAL A 346 -18.79 20.52 7.08
CA VAL A 346 -19.98 20.58 7.95
C VAL A 346 -20.13 21.95 8.64
N PRO A 347 -20.22 23.05 7.87
CA PRO A 347 -20.24 24.42 8.43
C PRO A 347 -21.42 24.67 9.39
N GLU A 348 -22.57 24.03 9.16
CA GLU A 348 -23.74 24.14 10.04
C GLU A 348 -23.47 23.52 11.42
N LEU A 349 -22.77 22.38 11.47
CA LEU A 349 -22.39 21.74 12.73
C LEU A 349 -21.35 22.56 13.50
N VAL A 350 -20.46 23.27 12.79
CA VAL A 350 -19.53 24.23 13.42
C VAL A 350 -20.31 25.35 14.11
N ALA A 351 -21.36 25.87 13.46
CA ALA A 351 -22.20 26.91 14.06
C ALA A 351 -22.99 26.39 15.27
N GLU A 352 -23.54 25.18 15.19
CA GLU A 352 -24.24 24.53 16.32
C GLU A 352 -23.32 24.35 17.53
N VAL A 353 -22.11 23.82 17.34
CA VAL A 353 -21.11 23.66 18.41
C VAL A 353 -20.67 25.00 18.98
N SER A 354 -20.49 26.00 18.10
CA SER A 354 -20.14 27.37 18.50
C SER A 354 -21.20 27.95 19.45
N GLU A 355 -22.48 27.82 19.12
CA GLU A 355 -23.58 28.29 19.97
C GLU A 355 -23.71 27.47 21.26
N ALA A 356 -23.71 26.14 21.17
CA ALA A 356 -23.93 25.25 22.30
C ALA A 356 -22.84 25.37 23.38
N HIS A 357 -21.60 25.66 22.99
CA HIS A 357 -20.46 25.74 23.89
C HIS A 357 -19.94 27.16 24.11
N GLY A 358 -20.56 28.18 23.51
CA GLY A 358 -20.09 29.57 23.59
C GLY A 358 -18.68 29.76 23.00
N LEU A 359 -18.31 28.94 22.03
CA LEU A 359 -17.00 28.93 21.36
C LEU A 359 -17.05 29.79 20.10
N GLY A 360 -15.93 30.40 19.72
CA GLY A 360 -15.72 30.92 18.38
C GLY A 360 -15.69 29.80 17.34
N ALA A 361 -16.05 30.12 16.09
CA ALA A 361 -16.13 29.14 14.99
C ALA A 361 -14.83 28.34 14.78
N ASP A 362 -13.66 28.96 14.98
CA ASP A 362 -12.38 28.27 14.86
C ASP A 362 -12.17 27.24 15.98
N ALA A 363 -12.53 27.59 17.22
CA ALA A 363 -12.44 26.67 18.36
C ALA A 363 -13.44 25.52 18.23
N ALA A 364 -14.66 25.81 17.76
CA ALA A 364 -15.67 24.80 17.43
C ALA A 364 -15.21 23.83 16.32
N ALA A 365 -14.55 24.33 15.27
CA ALA A 365 -13.98 23.48 14.23
C ALA A 365 -12.85 22.59 14.75
N VAL A 366 -11.96 23.10 15.62
CA VAL A 366 -10.91 22.29 16.26
C VAL A 366 -11.53 21.24 17.19
N TYR A 367 -12.57 21.61 17.94
CA TYR A 367 -13.33 20.67 18.79
C TYR A 367 -13.89 19.49 17.99
N LEU A 368 -14.57 19.76 16.88
CA LEU A 368 -15.11 18.73 15.99
C LEU A 368 -14.00 17.84 15.41
N ALA A 369 -12.86 18.43 15.01
CA ALA A 369 -11.72 17.66 14.52
C ALA A 369 -11.16 16.71 15.59
N LEU A 370 -11.09 17.15 16.85
CA LEU A 370 -10.63 16.32 17.98
C LEU A 370 -11.57 15.14 18.27
N LEU A 371 -12.88 15.33 18.11
CA LEU A 371 -13.86 14.27 18.34
C LEU A 371 -13.92 13.24 17.21
N ALA A 372 -13.77 13.69 15.96
CA ALA A 372 -14.06 12.86 14.80
C ALA A 372 -12.82 12.25 14.12
N MET A 373 -11.67 12.92 14.16
CA MET A 373 -10.51 12.50 13.38
C MET A 373 -9.64 11.50 14.17
N PRO A 374 -9.04 10.49 13.50
CA PRO A 374 -8.17 9.53 14.17
C PRO A 374 -6.81 10.13 14.58
N ASP A 375 -6.35 11.20 13.92
CA ASP A 375 -5.04 11.82 14.16
C ASP A 375 -5.06 13.37 14.04
N PRO A 376 -5.85 14.09 14.86
CA PRO A 376 -6.01 15.56 14.82
C PRO A 376 -4.79 16.31 15.40
N THR A 377 -3.59 15.94 14.97
CA THR A 377 -2.35 16.65 15.33
C THR A 377 -2.36 18.07 14.75
N ASP A 378 -1.65 19.00 15.38
CA ASP A 378 -1.57 20.40 14.89
C ASP A 378 -1.15 20.48 13.43
N ARG A 379 -0.22 19.61 13.02
CA ARG A 379 0.26 19.52 11.64
C ARG A 379 -0.84 19.10 10.68
N ASN A 380 -1.67 18.14 11.08
CA ASN A 380 -2.77 17.66 10.24
C ASN A 380 -3.91 18.67 10.18
N VAL A 381 -4.32 19.23 11.32
CA VAL A 381 -5.34 20.29 11.35
C VAL A 381 -4.91 21.49 10.50
N ALA A 382 -3.66 21.96 10.64
CA ALA A 382 -3.14 23.03 9.80
C ALA A 382 -3.08 22.66 8.31
N ARG A 383 -2.79 21.39 7.97
CA ARG A 383 -2.82 20.90 6.59
C ARG A 383 -4.23 20.92 6.02
N TRP A 384 -5.23 20.49 6.79
CA TRP A 384 -6.62 20.40 6.35
C TRP A 384 -7.25 21.79 6.17
N THR A 385 -7.06 22.67 7.15
CA THR A 385 -7.70 24.00 7.18
C THR A 385 -6.89 25.08 6.45
N GLY A 386 -5.61 24.82 6.16
CA GLY A 386 -4.67 25.83 5.65
C GLY A 386 -4.35 26.95 6.65
N TRP A 387 -4.70 26.79 7.93
CA TRP A 387 -4.51 27.83 8.93
C TRP A 387 -3.03 28.05 9.27
N LYS A 388 -2.65 29.32 9.46
CA LYS A 388 -1.34 29.70 9.99
C LYS A 388 -1.24 29.33 11.48
N PRO A 389 -0.03 29.04 12.01
CA PRO A 389 0.15 28.61 13.40
C PRO A 389 -0.48 29.52 14.46
N ALA A 390 -0.49 30.84 14.23
CA ALA A 390 -1.08 31.79 15.17
C ALA A 390 -2.60 31.62 15.34
N ARG A 391 -3.32 31.35 14.24
CA ARG A 391 -4.78 31.13 14.26
C ARG A 391 -5.12 29.83 14.99
N LEU A 392 -4.41 28.75 14.67
CA LEU A 392 -4.59 27.47 15.35
C LEU A 392 -4.27 27.56 16.86
N LYS A 393 -3.23 28.31 17.24
CA LYS A 393 -2.90 28.57 18.64
C LYS A 393 -4.02 29.31 19.37
N ALA A 394 -4.63 30.32 18.74
CA ALA A 394 -5.73 31.07 19.33
C ALA A 394 -6.97 30.17 19.53
N ALA A 395 -7.37 29.43 18.50
CA ALA A 395 -8.50 28.50 18.56
C ALA A 395 -8.35 27.45 19.68
N ARG A 396 -7.14 26.91 19.84
CA ARG A 396 -6.82 25.98 20.92
C ARG A 396 -6.81 26.62 22.30
N ALA A 397 -6.34 27.85 22.42
CA ALA A 397 -6.31 28.57 23.69
C ALA A 397 -7.73 28.85 24.18
N GLU A 398 -8.62 29.21 23.27
CA GLU A 398 -10.05 29.36 23.54
C GLU A 398 -10.69 28.03 23.96
N LEU A 399 -10.50 26.97 23.17
CA LEU A 399 -11.05 25.65 23.47
C LEU A 399 -10.53 25.07 24.81
N GLY A 400 -9.27 25.36 25.18
CA GLY A 400 -8.71 24.92 26.45
C GLY A 400 -9.12 25.77 27.66
N ALA A 401 -9.80 26.90 27.45
CA ALA A 401 -10.33 27.76 28.50
C ALA A 401 -11.80 27.45 28.85
N THR A 402 -12.41 26.53 28.11
CA THR A 402 -13.78 26.01 28.31
C THR A 402 -13.73 24.74 29.15
#